data_AF-A0A5N5P059-F1
#
_entry.id   AF-A0A5N5P059-F1
#
_cell.length_a   1.000
_cell.length_b   1.000
_cell.length_c   1.000
_cell.angle_alpha   90.00
_cell.angle_beta   90.00
_cell.angle_gamma   90.00
#
_symmetry.space_group_name_H-M   'P 1'
#
loop_
_entity.id
_entity.type
_entity.pdbx_description
1 polymer ?
#
loop_
_entity_poly.entity_id
_entity_poly.type
_entity_poly.pdbx_seq_one_letter_code
_entity_poly.pdbx_strand_id
1 'polypeptide(L)'
;MDNQSSSAAAAQGHSRTKSAVRATRPRSSTKGPLDVDDVPPLLSPATPARLTHNPHPPSSPHIRSAASSPFPPRSPGPPRRQQQADLSHLLRPEIYHPLPTTSVPPPFRNSPKQPGPETPIPDLLAKGHYRAAAAAAAQTLILSSSSPTPPDAAQIFSLLHVRLACLTLTDNTSLAAQEVRSLPPDLDDAAVLPWPLRVLVVRLRAIGYGDQRRAVMSYYDLAREARAALAAAGEKGDHSSTELWRERLDELGVRVAGALVEMEDLQGAAQLLGSLKDRGDGRLGMAKALLWLHLGDVDAARACAESLPGKGGQVVDALAAMADGEYAVALEMWRALTGDEEGGGEDEMVGVNMAVCLLYVGKMQEGRALLESLVDAGCASHTLLVNLSMMYELCTERSRTLKMQLAERAAAMDETPSGWEKTNGDFKL
;
A
#
# COMPACT_ATOMS: atom_id res chain seq x y z
N MET A 1 -39.93 71.03 -11.65
CA MET A 1 -38.62 71.01 -12.32
C MET A 1 -38.20 69.56 -12.46
N ASP A 2 -38.98 68.74 -13.17
CA ASP A 2 -39.15 68.71 -14.64
C ASP A 2 -37.87 68.27 -15.36
N ASN A 3 -37.86 67.41 -16.37
CA ASN A 3 -38.79 66.44 -16.94
C ASN A 3 -38.04 65.85 -18.17
N GLN A 4 -38.18 64.54 -18.44
CA GLN A 4 -38.35 63.90 -19.78
C GLN A 4 -37.35 64.19 -20.94
N SER A 5 -37.12 63.36 -21.97
CA SER A 5 -37.71 62.13 -22.54
C SER A 5 -36.79 61.72 -23.73
N SER A 6 -36.45 60.44 -23.92
CA SER A 6 -37.02 59.45 -24.88
C SER A 6 -36.82 59.67 -26.40
N SER A 7 -36.28 58.64 -27.09
CA SER A 7 -36.71 58.09 -28.41
C SER A 7 -35.61 57.14 -28.92
N ALA A 8 -35.76 55.80 -29.00
CA ALA A 8 -36.45 54.99 -30.04
C ALA A 8 -35.84 55.18 -31.46
N ALA A 9 -35.59 54.19 -32.34
CA ALA A 9 -35.70 52.72 -32.40
C ALA A 9 -35.07 52.21 -33.75
N ALA A 10 -35.07 50.88 -33.95
CA ALA A 10 -34.90 50.08 -35.20
C ALA A 10 -33.46 49.78 -35.69
N ALA A 11 -32.94 48.53 -35.68
CA ALA A 11 -33.36 47.26 -36.28
C ALA A 11 -32.91 47.09 -37.75
N GLN A 12 -31.92 46.22 -37.99
CA GLN A 12 -31.74 45.45 -39.23
C GLN A 12 -30.97 44.16 -38.91
N GLY A 13 -31.61 43.02 -39.20
CA GLY A 13 -31.05 41.68 -39.03
C GLY A 13 -30.43 41.11 -40.32
N HIS A 14 -30.37 39.77 -40.33
CA HIS A 14 -29.74 38.81 -41.28
C HIS A 14 -28.35 38.34 -40.83
N SER A 15 -27.99 37.05 -40.79
CA SER A 15 -28.70 35.79 -40.97
C SER A 15 -27.73 34.67 -40.57
N ARG A 16 -28.26 33.55 -40.07
CA ARG A 16 -27.54 32.28 -39.84
C ARG A 16 -26.79 31.82 -41.09
N THR A 17 -25.49 31.52 -40.95
CA THR A 17 -24.78 30.58 -41.81
C THR A 17 -24.33 29.38 -40.97
N LYS A 18 -25.09 28.30 -41.08
CA LYS A 18 -24.63 26.94 -40.79
C LYS A 18 -23.66 26.55 -41.90
N SER A 19 -22.42 26.24 -41.54
CA SER A 19 -21.48 25.57 -42.45
C SER A 19 -21.00 24.28 -41.82
N ALA A 20 -21.02 23.25 -42.66
CA ALA A 20 -21.09 21.84 -42.31
C ALA A 20 -19.81 21.29 -41.69
N VAL A 21 -20.03 20.29 -40.84
CA VAL A 21 -19.04 19.39 -40.25
C VAL A 21 -18.24 18.71 -41.36
N ARG A 22 -16.93 18.98 -41.42
CA ARG A 22 -15.98 18.17 -42.18
C ARG A 22 -15.45 17.08 -41.25
N ALA A 23 -15.72 15.82 -41.59
CA ALA A 23 -15.33 14.65 -40.82
C ALA A 23 -13.82 14.64 -40.52
N THR A 24 -13.48 14.79 -39.24
CA THR A 24 -12.14 14.53 -38.72
C THR A 24 -11.89 13.03 -38.65
N ARG A 25 -10.68 12.62 -39.05
CA ARG A 25 -10.14 11.25 -38.95
C ARG A 25 -10.54 10.56 -37.62
N PRO A 26 -10.81 9.25 -37.62
CA PRO A 26 -11.04 8.54 -36.36
C PRO A 26 -9.80 8.69 -35.48
N ARG A 27 -9.99 9.24 -34.28
CA ARG A 27 -8.97 9.28 -33.22
C ARG A 27 -8.62 7.83 -32.90
N SER A 28 -7.33 7.49 -32.94
CA SER A 28 -6.85 6.21 -32.45
C SER A 28 -7.27 6.06 -30.99
N SER A 29 -7.94 4.96 -30.69
CA SER A 29 -8.31 4.57 -29.33
C SER A 29 -7.07 4.57 -28.44
N THR A 30 -7.01 5.49 -27.47
CA THR A 30 -6.07 5.40 -26.35
C THR A 30 -6.67 4.47 -25.30
N LYS A 31 -6.77 3.18 -25.63
CA LYS A 31 -6.93 2.15 -24.61
C LYS A 31 -5.58 1.99 -23.92
N GLY A 32 -5.57 2.25 -22.61
CA GLY A 32 -4.40 2.04 -21.77
C GLY A 32 -4.22 0.55 -21.45
N PRO A 33 -3.00 0.10 -21.13
CA PRO A 33 -2.66 -1.31 -20.92
C PRO A 33 -3.25 -1.94 -19.63
N LEU A 34 -4.34 -1.38 -19.10
CA LEU A 34 -5.10 -1.88 -17.95
C LEU A 34 -6.49 -2.42 -18.33
N ASP A 35 -6.95 -2.22 -19.56
CA ASP A 35 -8.25 -2.73 -20.03
C ASP A 35 -8.11 -4.18 -20.52
N VAL A 36 -8.65 -5.13 -19.77
CA VAL A 36 -8.73 -6.54 -20.16
C VAL A 36 -10.14 -6.84 -20.63
N ASP A 37 -10.33 -7.01 -21.94
CA ASP A 37 -11.39 -7.81 -22.56
C ASP A 37 -11.01 -8.12 -24.02
N ASP A 38 -10.64 -9.38 -24.29
CA ASP A 38 -11.29 -10.29 -25.26
C ASP A 38 -10.39 -11.50 -25.57
N VAL A 39 -10.84 -12.68 -25.15
CA VAL A 39 -10.37 -13.97 -25.66
C VAL A 39 -11.27 -14.35 -26.82
N PRO A 40 -10.80 -14.41 -28.09
CA PRO A 40 -11.64 -14.90 -29.17
C PRO A 40 -11.57 -16.44 -29.24
N PRO A 41 -12.71 -17.12 -29.49
CA PRO A 41 -12.73 -18.57 -29.64
C PRO A 41 -12.15 -18.99 -31.00
N LEU A 42 -11.61 -20.21 -30.99
CA LEU A 42 -11.16 -21.01 -32.14
C LEU A 42 -12.07 -20.89 -33.37
N LEU A 43 -11.49 -20.83 -34.58
CA LEU A 43 -11.87 -21.60 -35.79
C LEU A 43 -10.96 -21.23 -37.01
N SER A 44 -10.50 -22.25 -37.74
CA SER A 44 -9.89 -22.18 -39.10
C SER A 44 -10.94 -22.56 -40.17
N PRO A 45 -10.68 -22.60 -41.50
CA PRO A 45 -9.68 -21.96 -42.37
C PRO A 45 -10.29 -21.20 -43.59
N ALA A 46 -9.39 -20.70 -44.44
CA ALA A 46 -9.44 -19.70 -45.52
C ALA A 46 -10.22 -19.96 -46.84
N THR A 47 -10.50 -18.81 -47.51
CA THR A 47 -10.45 -18.48 -48.99
C THR A 47 -11.56 -18.98 -49.94
N PRO A 48 -11.82 -18.34 -51.13
CA PRO A 48 -10.89 -17.58 -52.00
C PRO A 48 -11.37 -16.34 -52.83
N ALA A 49 -10.37 -15.61 -53.37
CA ALA A 49 -10.21 -14.99 -54.72
C ALA A 49 -11.16 -13.86 -55.23
N ARG A 50 -10.86 -12.98 -56.21
CA ARG A 50 -9.71 -12.39 -56.96
C ARG A 50 -10.40 -11.59 -58.12
N LEU A 51 -10.00 -10.37 -58.55
CA LEU A 51 -9.32 -10.07 -59.85
C LEU A 51 -9.52 -8.59 -60.34
N THR A 52 -8.39 -7.94 -60.76
CA THR A 52 -8.12 -7.10 -61.99
C THR A 52 -8.91 -5.79 -62.30
N HIS A 53 -8.42 -4.70 -62.92
CA HIS A 53 -7.34 -4.42 -63.90
C HIS A 53 -7.02 -2.88 -64.02
N ASN A 54 -5.90 -2.51 -64.67
CA ASN A 54 -5.27 -1.16 -64.90
C ASN A 54 -5.79 -0.44 -66.21
N PRO A 55 -5.40 0.80 -66.69
CA PRO A 55 -4.00 1.32 -66.90
C PRO A 55 -3.67 2.88 -66.97
N HIS A 56 -2.42 3.27 -66.59
CA HIS A 56 -1.42 4.23 -67.19
C HIS A 56 -1.54 5.81 -67.30
N PRO A 57 -0.40 6.58 -67.42
CA PRO A 57 0.00 7.74 -66.56
C PRO A 57 0.20 9.13 -67.28
N PRO A 58 0.81 10.18 -66.64
CA PRO A 58 2.27 10.43 -66.80
C PRO A 58 3.07 11.17 -65.65
N SER A 59 4.40 10.97 -65.69
CA SER A 59 5.57 11.84 -65.34
C SER A 59 5.93 12.35 -63.92
N SER A 60 7.17 12.01 -63.50
CA SER A 60 7.89 12.34 -62.23
C SER A 60 8.49 13.77 -62.16
N PRO A 61 9.06 14.22 -61.01
CA PRO A 61 10.45 13.87 -60.67
C PRO A 61 10.72 13.49 -59.20
N HIS A 62 11.89 12.86 -59.03
CA HIS A 62 12.48 12.23 -57.85
C HIS A 62 12.59 13.06 -56.55
N ILE A 63 12.26 12.43 -55.41
CA ILE A 63 13.06 12.49 -54.17
C ILE A 63 13.20 11.06 -53.65
N ARG A 64 14.43 10.67 -53.31
CA ARG A 64 14.85 9.32 -52.93
C ARG A 64 14.47 9.03 -51.48
N SER A 65 13.60 8.06 -51.22
CA SER A 65 13.49 7.41 -49.91
C SER A 65 14.39 6.17 -49.91
N ALA A 66 15.35 6.14 -48.98
CA ALA A 66 16.20 5.00 -48.74
C ALA A 66 15.35 3.80 -48.31
N ALA A 67 15.55 2.68 -49.01
CA ALA A 67 14.97 1.40 -48.67
C ALA A 67 15.50 0.91 -47.32
N SER A 68 14.58 0.33 -46.57
CA SER A 68 14.78 -0.42 -45.33
C SER A 68 15.78 -1.56 -45.57
N SER A 69 16.92 -1.51 -44.91
CA SER A 69 17.76 -2.69 -44.72
C SER A 69 17.13 -3.59 -43.65
N PRO A 70 16.98 -4.91 -43.89
CA PRO A 70 16.55 -5.83 -42.84
C PRO A 70 17.70 -6.00 -41.83
N PHE A 71 17.46 -5.62 -40.58
CA PHE A 71 18.34 -5.97 -39.47
C PHE A 71 18.40 -7.50 -39.33
N PRO A 72 19.60 -8.10 -39.14
CA PRO A 72 19.70 -9.53 -38.90
C PRO A 72 19.09 -9.89 -37.52
N PRO A 73 18.49 -11.09 -37.37
CA PRO A 73 17.97 -11.54 -36.09
C PRO A 73 19.09 -11.59 -35.05
N ARG A 74 18.82 -10.99 -33.89
CA ARG A 74 19.70 -10.92 -32.73
C ARG A 74 19.99 -12.36 -32.28
N SER A 75 21.23 -12.82 -32.44
CA SER A 75 21.66 -14.12 -31.93
C SER A 75 21.32 -14.24 -30.44
N PRO A 76 20.83 -15.39 -29.96
CA PRO A 76 20.67 -15.61 -28.53
C PRO A 76 22.03 -15.46 -27.87
N GLY A 77 22.13 -14.47 -26.97
CA GLY A 77 23.32 -14.32 -26.13
C GLY A 77 23.59 -15.60 -25.35
N PRO A 78 24.84 -15.87 -24.98
CA PRO A 78 25.16 -17.06 -24.19
C PRO A 78 24.32 -17.08 -22.90
N PRO A 79 23.94 -18.27 -22.39
CA PRO A 79 23.22 -18.37 -21.12
C PRO A 79 24.07 -17.66 -20.06
N ARG A 80 23.50 -16.60 -19.47
CA ARG A 80 24.10 -15.88 -18.36
C ARG A 80 24.28 -16.92 -17.25
N ARG A 81 25.51 -17.38 -17.01
CA ARG A 81 25.81 -18.19 -15.82
C ARG A 81 25.23 -17.44 -14.63
N GLN A 82 24.48 -18.13 -13.78
CA GLN A 82 24.10 -17.62 -12.45
C GLN A 82 25.41 -17.30 -11.71
N GLN A 83 25.94 -16.10 -11.92
CA GLN A 83 26.94 -15.54 -11.04
C GLN A 83 26.19 -15.38 -9.72
N GLN A 84 26.52 -16.22 -8.73
CA GLN A 84 26.12 -15.95 -7.36
C GLN A 84 26.52 -14.50 -7.09
N ALA A 85 25.53 -13.62 -6.93
CA ALA A 85 25.78 -12.23 -6.61
C ALA A 85 26.64 -12.21 -5.35
N ASP A 86 27.76 -11.48 -5.37
CA ASP A 86 28.59 -11.35 -4.17
C ASP A 86 27.85 -10.48 -3.13
N LEU A 87 27.23 -11.16 -2.17
CA LEU A 87 26.46 -10.54 -1.09
C LEU A 87 27.33 -10.20 0.12
N SER A 88 28.66 -10.39 0.05
CA SER A 88 29.57 -10.12 1.17
C SER A 88 29.50 -8.66 1.65
N HIS A 89 29.14 -7.73 0.75
CA HIS A 89 28.92 -6.33 1.11
C HIS A 89 27.78 -6.15 2.13
N LEU A 90 26.73 -6.99 2.09
CA LEU A 90 25.61 -6.93 3.04
C LEU A 90 25.98 -7.45 4.43
N LEU A 91 27.12 -8.12 4.60
CA LEU A 91 27.56 -8.62 5.91
C LEU A 91 28.38 -7.59 6.70
N ARG A 92 28.55 -6.39 6.14
CA ARG A 92 29.38 -5.32 6.71
C ARG A 92 28.68 -4.63 7.89
N PRO A 93 29.35 -4.44 9.04
CA PRO A 93 28.78 -3.74 10.20
C PRO A 93 28.29 -2.32 9.88
N GLU A 94 28.94 -1.63 8.95
CA GLU A 94 28.66 -0.22 8.62
C GLU A 94 27.26 0.00 8.02
N ILE A 95 26.59 -1.07 7.58
CA ILE A 95 25.23 -1.01 7.07
C ILE A 95 24.21 -0.90 8.21
N TYR A 96 24.47 -1.54 9.35
CA TYR A 96 23.47 -1.77 10.39
C TYR A 96 23.61 -0.78 11.54
N HIS A 97 22.58 0.03 11.74
CA HIS A 97 22.60 1.10 12.73
C HIS A 97 22.17 0.57 14.11
N PRO A 98 22.84 0.98 15.20
CA PRO A 98 22.39 0.68 16.56
C PRO A 98 20.98 1.23 16.82
N LEU A 99 20.14 0.43 17.49
CA LEU A 99 18.75 0.82 17.75
C LEU A 99 18.66 1.76 18.95
N PRO A 100 17.97 2.92 18.84
CA PRO A 100 17.92 3.92 19.91
C PRO A 100 17.14 3.40 21.11
N THR A 101 17.79 3.19 22.26
CA THR A 101 17.10 2.73 23.47
C THR A 101 16.16 3.79 24.01
N THR A 102 16.49 5.08 23.82
CA THR A 102 15.74 6.23 24.31
C THR A 102 14.29 6.31 23.81
N SER A 103 13.96 5.61 22.72
CA SER A 103 12.63 5.55 22.12
C SER A 103 11.64 4.63 22.85
N VAL A 104 12.10 3.75 23.74
CA VAL A 104 11.24 2.77 24.44
C VAL A 104 10.88 3.29 25.84
N PRO A 105 9.64 3.24 26.35
CA PRO A 105 9.35 3.73 27.69
C PRO A 105 10.07 2.91 28.79
N PRO A 106 10.47 3.50 29.93
CA PRO A 106 11.14 2.78 31.02
C PRO A 106 10.42 1.51 31.51
N PRO A 107 9.06 1.46 31.59
CA PRO A 107 8.37 0.23 31.99
C PRO A 107 8.65 -0.97 31.10
N PHE A 108 8.78 -0.77 29.78
CA PHE A 108 9.16 -1.84 28.86
C PHE A 108 10.63 -2.20 29.01
N ARG A 109 11.54 -1.21 29.06
CA ARG A 109 12.99 -1.44 29.16
C ARG A 109 13.40 -2.22 30.42
N ASN A 110 12.71 -1.97 31.53
CA ASN A 110 13.03 -2.56 32.83
C ASN A 110 12.14 -3.78 33.15
N SER A 111 11.30 -4.21 32.21
CA SER A 111 10.39 -5.33 32.41
C SER A 111 11.15 -6.65 32.56
N PRO A 112 10.71 -7.56 33.45
CA PRO A 112 11.26 -8.92 33.50
C PRO A 112 10.95 -9.74 32.23
N LYS A 113 10.07 -9.26 31.35
CA LYS A 113 9.74 -9.88 30.05
C LYS A 113 10.75 -9.55 28.94
N GLN A 114 11.79 -8.74 29.23
CA GLN A 114 12.84 -8.46 28.25
C GLN A 114 13.59 -9.75 27.85
N PRO A 115 13.78 -10.00 26.54
CA PRO A 115 14.43 -11.23 26.08
C PRO A 115 15.92 -11.25 26.42
N GLY A 116 16.46 -12.44 26.62
CA GLY A 116 17.91 -12.63 26.78
C GLY A 116 18.67 -12.40 25.46
N PRO A 117 19.98 -12.10 25.51
CA PRO A 117 20.78 -11.80 24.32
C PRO A 117 20.89 -12.97 23.32
N GLU A 118 20.79 -14.21 23.81
CA GLU A 118 20.88 -15.44 23.02
C GLU A 118 19.50 -15.97 22.56
N THR A 119 18.43 -15.17 22.73
CA THR A 119 17.08 -15.60 22.35
C THR A 119 16.96 -15.75 20.83
N PRO A 120 16.53 -16.91 20.29
CA PRO A 120 16.39 -17.10 18.86
C PRO A 120 15.42 -16.13 18.19
N ILE A 121 15.73 -15.68 16.98
CA ILE A 121 14.87 -14.76 16.19
C ILE A 121 13.42 -15.27 16.08
N PRO A 122 13.13 -16.55 15.79
CA PRO A 122 11.76 -17.04 15.72
C PRO A 122 10.98 -16.83 17.02
N ASP A 123 11.62 -17.04 18.17
CA ASP A 123 11.00 -16.88 19.50
C ASP A 123 10.75 -15.41 19.81
N LEU A 124 11.68 -14.53 19.42
CA LEU A 124 11.51 -13.08 19.51
C LEU A 124 10.30 -12.61 18.70
N LEU A 125 10.16 -13.09 17.46
CA LEU A 125 9.03 -12.74 16.59
C LEU A 125 7.71 -13.28 17.15
N ALA A 126 7.68 -14.52 17.64
CA ALA A 126 6.49 -15.14 18.22
C ALA A 126 5.98 -14.41 19.47
N LYS A 127 6.89 -13.79 20.23
CA LYS A 127 6.58 -12.98 21.42
C LYS A 127 6.40 -11.48 21.13
N GLY A 128 6.55 -11.06 19.87
CA GLY A 128 6.42 -9.66 19.47
C GLY A 128 7.57 -8.75 19.93
N HIS A 129 8.76 -9.29 20.17
CA HIS A 129 9.98 -8.54 20.50
C HIS A 129 10.68 -8.05 19.25
N TYR A 130 10.01 -7.23 18.44
CA TYR A 130 10.51 -6.83 17.13
C TYR A 130 11.83 -6.07 17.18
N ARG A 131 12.02 -5.20 18.18
CA ARG A 131 13.28 -4.47 18.34
C ARG A 131 14.45 -5.42 18.60
N ALA A 132 14.27 -6.40 19.48
CA ALA A 132 15.29 -7.41 19.76
C ALA A 132 15.54 -8.31 18.52
N ALA A 133 14.47 -8.70 17.81
CA ALA A 133 14.58 -9.46 16.56
C ALA A 133 15.38 -8.70 15.49
N ALA A 134 15.15 -7.39 15.35
CA ALA A 134 15.92 -6.53 14.46
C ALA A 134 17.40 -6.48 14.86
N ALA A 135 17.72 -6.36 16.15
CA ALA A 135 19.09 -6.37 16.64
C ALA A 135 19.78 -7.71 16.38
N ALA A 136 19.11 -8.82 16.72
CA ALA A 136 19.62 -10.18 16.52
C ALA A 136 19.85 -10.51 15.03
N ALA A 137 18.94 -10.08 14.14
CA ALA A 137 19.10 -10.25 12.70
C ALA A 137 20.35 -9.53 12.16
N ALA A 138 20.57 -8.27 12.55
CA ALA A 138 21.77 -7.51 12.19
C ALA A 138 23.05 -8.15 12.73
N GLN A 139 23.05 -8.57 14.00
CA GLN A 139 24.20 -9.27 14.60
C GLN A 139 24.51 -10.57 13.87
N THR A 140 23.49 -11.35 13.53
CA THR A 140 23.66 -12.62 12.79
C THR A 140 24.27 -12.36 11.41
N LEU A 141 23.82 -11.33 10.69
CA LEU A 141 24.39 -10.92 9.40
C LEU A 141 25.88 -10.52 9.53
N ILE A 142 26.21 -9.72 10.55
CA ILE A 142 27.58 -9.27 10.81
C ILE A 142 28.49 -10.45 11.15
N LEU A 143 28.07 -11.32 12.07
CA LEU A 143 28.86 -12.49 12.50
C LEU A 143 29.03 -13.52 11.37
N SER A 144 28.10 -13.58 10.43
CA SER A 144 28.22 -14.46 9.26
C SER A 144 29.39 -14.08 8.35
N SER A 145 29.92 -12.84 8.44
CA SER A 145 31.10 -12.41 7.66
C SER A 145 32.40 -13.14 8.05
N SER A 146 32.49 -13.66 9.29
CA SER A 146 33.65 -14.37 9.81
C SER A 146 33.44 -15.88 9.90
N SER A 147 32.28 -16.37 9.46
CA SER A 147 31.94 -17.81 9.48
C SER A 147 32.79 -18.59 8.46
N PRO A 148 33.31 -19.78 8.81
CA PRO A 148 34.04 -20.63 7.88
C PRO A 148 33.15 -21.17 6.75
N THR A 149 31.82 -21.22 6.96
CA THR A 149 30.82 -21.53 5.95
C THR A 149 30.09 -20.25 5.56
N PRO A 150 30.24 -19.75 4.33
CA PRO A 150 29.55 -18.53 3.91
C PRO A 150 28.04 -18.76 3.90
N PRO A 151 27.24 -17.79 4.41
CA PRO A 151 25.79 -17.91 4.37
C PRO A 151 25.29 -17.95 2.92
N ASP A 152 24.23 -18.71 2.68
CA ASP A 152 23.57 -18.68 1.38
C ASP A 152 22.78 -17.38 1.20
N ALA A 153 22.45 -17.06 -0.05
CA ALA A 153 21.70 -15.85 -0.37
C ALA A 153 20.32 -15.82 0.29
N ALA A 154 19.66 -16.98 0.41
CA ALA A 154 18.33 -17.09 1.00
C ALA A 154 18.34 -16.71 2.49
N GLN A 155 19.35 -17.15 3.23
CA GLN A 155 19.55 -16.82 4.64
C GLN A 155 19.86 -15.33 4.81
N ILE A 156 20.74 -14.75 3.98
CA ILE A 156 21.03 -13.32 4.01
C ILE A 156 19.75 -12.50 3.80
N PHE A 157 18.96 -12.83 2.78
CA PHE A 157 17.73 -12.08 2.50
C PHE A 157 16.63 -12.32 3.53
N SER A 158 16.54 -13.51 4.11
CA SER A 158 15.62 -13.79 5.22
C SER A 158 15.94 -12.91 6.43
N LEU A 159 17.21 -12.86 6.85
CA LEU A 159 17.66 -12.01 7.96
C LEU A 159 17.49 -10.53 7.65
N LEU A 160 17.79 -10.10 6.42
CA LEU A 160 17.58 -8.72 6.00
C LEU A 160 16.10 -8.34 5.99
N HIS A 161 15.22 -9.24 5.56
CA HIS A 161 13.78 -9.02 5.63
C HIS A 161 13.31 -8.85 7.06
N VAL A 162 13.73 -9.73 7.99
CA VAL A 162 13.43 -9.59 9.42
C VAL A 162 13.93 -8.25 9.94
N ARG A 163 15.18 -7.88 9.66
CA ARG A 163 15.78 -6.61 10.07
C ARG A 163 14.93 -5.42 9.63
N LEU A 164 14.64 -5.32 8.33
CA LEU A 164 13.92 -4.19 7.74
C LEU A 164 12.46 -4.14 8.19
N ALA A 165 11.77 -5.30 8.23
CA ALA A 165 10.37 -5.37 8.67
C ALA A 165 10.24 -4.99 10.14
N CYS A 166 11.08 -5.52 11.02
CA CYS A 166 11.05 -5.18 12.44
C CYS A 166 11.42 -3.71 12.72
N LEU A 167 12.32 -3.11 11.93
CA LEU A 167 12.57 -1.67 11.99
C LEU A 167 11.30 -0.88 11.63
N THR A 168 10.56 -1.27 10.59
CA THR A 168 9.29 -0.60 10.24
C THR A 168 8.21 -0.77 11.30
N LEU A 169 8.11 -1.95 11.92
CA LEU A 169 7.13 -2.26 12.97
C LEU A 169 7.41 -1.55 14.30
N THR A 170 8.63 -1.07 14.51
CA THR A 170 9.06 -0.37 15.74
C THR A 170 9.26 1.13 15.54
N ASP A 171 8.64 1.69 14.49
CA ASP A 171 8.73 3.11 14.11
C ASP A 171 10.17 3.59 13.82
N ASN A 172 11.04 2.68 13.40
CA ASN A 172 12.40 2.97 12.94
C ASN A 172 12.50 2.93 11.41
N THR A 173 11.43 3.34 10.72
CA THR A 173 11.33 3.30 9.24
C THR A 173 12.42 4.13 8.56
N SER A 174 12.85 5.24 9.18
CA SER A 174 13.95 6.07 8.67
C SER A 174 15.29 5.32 8.67
N LEU A 175 15.56 4.51 9.69
CA LEU A 175 16.73 3.61 9.73
C LEU A 175 16.58 2.53 8.66
N ALA A 176 15.44 1.87 8.55
CA ALA A 176 15.20 0.87 7.51
C ALA A 176 15.46 1.42 6.09
N ALA A 177 15.04 2.66 5.83
CA ALA A 177 15.28 3.38 4.58
C ALA A 177 16.76 3.79 4.37
N GLN A 178 17.55 3.91 5.43
CA GLN A 178 19.00 4.07 5.33
C GLN A 178 19.68 2.74 5.00
N GLU A 179 19.36 1.67 5.72
CA GLU A 179 19.99 0.35 5.56
C GLU A 179 19.68 -0.26 4.19
N VAL A 180 18.47 -0.06 3.66
CA VAL A 180 18.06 -0.60 2.34
C VAL A 180 18.86 -0.02 1.16
N ARG A 181 19.55 1.12 1.34
CA ARG A 181 20.36 1.74 0.27
C ARG A 181 21.61 0.92 -0.07
N SER A 182 22.02 0.05 0.84
CA SER A 182 23.16 -0.85 0.63
C SER A 182 22.84 -1.97 -0.36
N LEU A 183 21.55 -2.23 -0.62
CA LEU A 183 21.13 -3.18 -1.64
C LEU A 183 21.37 -2.61 -3.05
N PRO A 184 21.95 -3.38 -3.99
CA PRO A 184 22.21 -2.89 -5.33
C PRO A 184 20.92 -2.49 -6.06
N PRO A 185 20.96 -1.46 -6.92
CA PRO A 185 19.77 -0.99 -7.64
C PRO A 185 19.20 -2.09 -8.54
N ASP A 186 20.07 -2.88 -9.19
CA ASP A 186 19.74 -3.91 -10.18
C ASP A 186 19.43 -5.29 -9.57
N LEU A 187 18.81 -5.36 -8.39
CA LEU A 187 18.36 -6.61 -7.76
C LEU A 187 17.19 -7.30 -8.51
N ASP A 188 16.92 -6.89 -9.75
CA ASP A 188 15.81 -7.32 -10.59
C ASP A 188 15.94 -8.75 -11.13
N ASP A 189 17.00 -9.48 -10.78
CA ASP A 189 16.99 -10.92 -10.98
C ASP A 189 15.97 -11.54 -9.99
N ALA A 190 14.73 -11.62 -10.47
CA ALA A 190 13.54 -12.21 -9.85
C ALA A 190 13.77 -13.58 -9.19
N ALA A 191 14.86 -14.27 -9.56
CA ALA A 191 15.26 -15.56 -9.01
C ALA A 191 15.90 -15.49 -7.61
N VAL A 192 16.29 -14.29 -7.12
CA VAL A 192 17.21 -14.17 -5.98
C VAL A 192 16.56 -13.51 -4.75
N LEU A 193 15.71 -12.49 -4.93
CA LEU A 193 15.07 -11.79 -3.81
C LEU A 193 13.65 -12.30 -3.53
N PRO A 194 13.32 -12.73 -2.29
CA PRO A 194 11.95 -13.13 -1.94
C PRO A 194 10.94 -12.01 -2.19
N TRP A 195 9.75 -12.36 -2.69
CA TRP A 195 8.70 -11.38 -3.03
C TRP A 195 8.38 -10.38 -1.91
N PRO A 196 8.18 -10.80 -0.64
CA PRO A 196 7.90 -9.85 0.44
C PRO A 196 8.99 -8.80 0.64
N LEU A 197 10.26 -9.21 0.45
CA LEU A 197 11.39 -8.30 0.56
C LEU A 197 11.44 -7.34 -0.64
N ARG A 198 11.14 -7.78 -1.86
CA ARG A 198 11.09 -6.91 -3.05
C ARG A 198 10.09 -5.77 -2.86
N VAL A 199 8.89 -6.09 -2.40
CA VAL A 199 7.86 -5.08 -2.15
C VAL A 199 8.30 -4.11 -1.04
N LEU A 200 8.83 -4.62 0.07
CA LEU A 200 9.31 -3.78 1.18
C LEU A 200 10.43 -2.84 0.73
N VAL A 201 11.37 -3.34 -0.08
CA VAL A 201 12.49 -2.56 -0.62
C VAL A 201 12.01 -1.39 -1.48
N VAL A 202 10.97 -1.57 -2.31
CA VAL A 202 10.40 -0.47 -3.11
C VAL A 202 9.94 0.68 -2.19
N ARG A 203 9.16 0.38 -1.15
CA ARG A 203 8.66 1.39 -0.20
C ARG A 203 9.82 2.08 0.54
N LEU A 204 10.74 1.30 1.09
CA LEU A 204 11.85 1.83 1.88
C LEU A 204 12.82 2.69 1.04
N ARG A 205 13.07 2.31 -0.21
CA ARG A 205 13.88 3.13 -1.13
C ARG A 205 13.20 4.44 -1.46
N ALA A 206 11.90 4.42 -1.75
CA ALA A 206 11.14 5.63 -2.01
C ALA A 206 11.22 6.63 -0.84
N ILE A 207 11.04 6.13 0.39
CA ILE A 207 11.21 6.91 1.62
C ILE A 207 12.66 7.42 1.74
N GLY A 208 13.65 6.56 1.54
CA GLY A 208 15.07 6.89 1.72
C GLY A 208 15.62 7.90 0.71
N TYR A 209 15.07 7.93 -0.50
CA TYR A 209 15.39 8.92 -1.53
C TYR A 209 14.46 10.14 -1.51
N GLY A 210 13.35 10.08 -0.77
CA GLY A 210 12.30 11.10 -0.81
C GLY A 210 11.64 11.22 -2.20
N ASP A 211 11.60 10.12 -2.96
CA ASP A 211 11.14 10.10 -4.34
C ASP A 211 10.08 9.02 -4.55
N GLN A 212 8.82 9.39 -4.33
CA GLN A 212 7.66 8.49 -4.47
C GLN A 212 7.37 8.11 -5.92
N ARG A 213 7.84 8.91 -6.90
CA ARG A 213 7.68 8.57 -8.33
C ARG A 213 8.44 7.29 -8.66
N ARG A 214 9.60 7.08 -8.03
CA ARG A 214 10.35 5.81 -8.16
C ARG A 214 9.56 4.65 -7.59
N ALA A 215 8.82 4.84 -6.49
CA ALA A 215 7.97 3.78 -5.93
C ALA A 215 6.94 3.31 -6.96
N VAL A 216 6.23 4.25 -7.58
CA VAL A 216 5.24 3.98 -8.62
C VAL A 216 5.89 3.21 -9.78
N MET A 217 7.01 3.70 -10.31
CA MET A 217 7.73 3.03 -11.41
C MET A 217 8.14 1.60 -11.04
N SER A 218 8.77 1.41 -9.88
CA SER A 218 9.22 0.09 -9.43
C SER A 218 8.07 -0.86 -9.14
N TYR A 219 6.93 -0.39 -8.61
CA TYR A 219 5.74 -1.22 -8.48
C TYR A 219 5.17 -1.63 -9.84
N TYR A 220 5.19 -0.76 -10.84
CA TYR A 220 4.81 -1.13 -12.21
C TYR A 220 5.74 -2.17 -12.84
N ASP A 221 7.04 -2.10 -12.55
CA ASP A 221 8.00 -3.12 -12.98
C ASP A 221 7.69 -4.48 -12.34
N LEU A 222 7.42 -4.51 -11.02
CA LEU A 222 6.97 -5.72 -10.33
C LEU A 222 5.62 -6.24 -10.88
N ALA A 223 4.70 -5.34 -11.23
CA ALA A 223 3.41 -5.70 -11.80
C ALA A 223 3.56 -6.32 -13.20
N ARG A 224 4.49 -5.80 -14.02
CA ARG A 224 4.82 -6.38 -15.33
C ARG A 224 5.36 -7.80 -15.19
N GLU A 225 6.24 -8.04 -14.22
CA GLU A 225 6.74 -9.38 -13.91
C GLU A 225 5.61 -10.29 -13.42
N ALA A 226 4.78 -9.84 -12.47
CA ALA A 226 3.68 -10.62 -11.94
C ALA A 226 2.69 -11.03 -13.06
N ARG A 227 2.39 -10.14 -14.01
CA ARG A 227 1.56 -10.47 -15.18
C ARG A 227 2.22 -11.51 -16.09
N ALA A 228 3.53 -11.40 -16.33
CA ALA A 228 4.26 -12.40 -17.13
C ALA A 228 4.27 -13.78 -16.44
N ALA A 229 4.48 -13.80 -15.12
CA ALA A 229 4.44 -15.03 -14.33
C ALA A 229 3.03 -15.63 -14.26
N LEU A 230 2.00 -14.78 -14.14
CA LEU A 230 0.60 -15.18 -14.19
C LEU A 230 0.24 -15.82 -15.54
N ALA A 231 0.65 -15.22 -16.67
CA ALA A 231 0.44 -15.77 -18.00
C ALA A 231 1.12 -17.14 -18.15
N ALA A 232 2.38 -17.24 -17.72
CA ALA A 232 3.13 -18.49 -17.76
C ALA A 232 2.54 -19.58 -16.85
N ALA A 233 1.99 -19.23 -15.70
CA ALA A 233 1.29 -20.17 -14.81
C ALA A 233 -0.02 -20.66 -15.45
N GLY A 234 -0.77 -19.76 -16.10
CA GLY A 234 -1.99 -20.09 -16.83
C GLY A 234 -1.74 -21.05 -18.00
N GLU A 235 -0.68 -20.82 -18.80
CA GLU A 235 -0.28 -21.72 -19.88
C GLU A 235 0.07 -23.13 -19.39
N LYS A 236 0.63 -23.23 -18.17
CA LYS A 236 0.98 -24.51 -17.53
C LYS A 236 -0.18 -25.18 -16.80
N GLY A 237 -1.33 -24.51 -16.68
CA GLY A 237 -2.46 -24.98 -15.88
C GLY A 237 -2.18 -25.05 -14.37
N ASP A 238 -1.18 -24.31 -13.88
CA ASP A 238 -0.85 -24.26 -12.45
C ASP A 238 -1.77 -23.26 -11.74
N HIS A 239 -2.89 -23.79 -11.22
CA HIS A 239 -3.91 -22.99 -10.55
C HIS A 239 -3.40 -22.32 -9.27
N SER A 240 -2.51 -22.99 -8.52
CA SER A 240 -1.95 -22.45 -7.27
C SER A 240 -1.07 -21.24 -7.55
N SER A 241 -0.12 -21.37 -8.49
CA SER A 241 0.72 -20.24 -8.90
C SER A 241 -0.10 -19.13 -9.55
N THR A 242 -1.14 -19.48 -10.31
CA THR A 242 -2.04 -18.51 -10.94
C THR A 242 -2.73 -17.64 -9.88
N GLU A 243 -3.32 -18.23 -8.85
CA GLU A 243 -3.96 -17.44 -7.79
C GLU A 243 -2.94 -16.62 -7.00
N LEU A 244 -1.77 -17.18 -6.67
CA LEU A 244 -0.71 -16.48 -5.97
C LEU A 244 -0.19 -15.24 -6.74
N TRP A 245 0.06 -15.37 -8.05
CA TRP A 245 0.52 -14.22 -8.86
C TRP A 245 -0.57 -13.19 -9.08
N ARG A 246 -1.83 -13.61 -9.06
CA ARG A 246 -2.97 -12.70 -9.15
C ARG A 246 -3.15 -11.90 -7.85
N GLU A 247 -3.10 -12.55 -6.69
CA GLU A 247 -3.13 -11.86 -5.39
C GLU A 247 -2.00 -10.82 -5.28
N ARG A 248 -0.78 -11.19 -5.69
CA ARG A 248 0.36 -10.27 -5.74
C ARG A 248 0.11 -9.06 -6.64
N LEU A 249 -0.57 -9.25 -7.77
CA LEU A 249 -0.89 -8.16 -8.69
C LEU A 249 -1.93 -7.21 -8.10
N ASP A 250 -2.96 -7.76 -7.44
CA ASP A 250 -3.99 -6.98 -6.74
C ASP A 250 -3.36 -6.15 -5.60
N GLU A 251 -2.47 -6.76 -4.82
CA GLU A 251 -1.72 -6.13 -3.75
C GLU A 251 -0.80 -4.99 -4.26
N LEU A 252 -0.18 -5.17 -5.44
CA LEU A 252 0.58 -4.10 -6.08
C LEU A 252 -0.32 -2.96 -6.55
N GLY A 253 -1.53 -3.24 -7.04
CA GLY A 253 -2.51 -2.22 -7.42
C GLY A 253 -2.82 -1.27 -6.26
N VAL A 254 -3.10 -1.83 -5.07
CA VAL A 254 -3.33 -1.05 -3.85
C VAL A 254 -2.11 -0.23 -3.45
N ARG A 255 -0.89 -0.80 -3.56
CA ARG A 255 0.34 -0.08 -3.23
C ARG A 255 0.66 1.06 -4.19
N VAL A 256 0.39 0.89 -5.48
CA VAL A 256 0.52 1.98 -6.45
C VAL A 256 -0.47 3.10 -6.14
N ALA A 257 -1.72 2.76 -5.81
CA ALA A 257 -2.71 3.75 -5.38
C ALA A 257 -2.23 4.50 -4.13
N GLY A 258 -1.70 3.80 -3.13
CA GLY A 258 -1.11 4.42 -1.94
C GLY A 258 0.08 5.34 -2.26
N ALA A 259 0.97 4.93 -3.17
CA ALA A 259 2.08 5.78 -3.61
C ALA A 259 1.61 7.03 -4.39
N LEU A 260 0.53 6.94 -5.17
CA LEU A 260 -0.09 8.08 -5.85
C LEU A 260 -0.72 9.06 -4.85
N VAL A 261 -1.36 8.55 -3.80
CA VAL A 261 -1.83 9.37 -2.66
C VAL A 261 -0.67 10.10 -1.99
N GLU A 262 0.43 9.40 -1.68
CA GLU A 262 1.64 10.01 -1.10
C GLU A 262 2.28 11.06 -2.03
N MET A 263 1.99 11.01 -3.34
CA MET A 263 2.40 12.00 -4.35
C MET A 263 1.39 13.14 -4.56
N GLU A 264 0.28 13.16 -3.83
CA GLU A 264 -0.86 14.07 -4.03
C GLU A 264 -1.55 13.94 -5.40
N ASP A 265 -1.30 12.85 -6.15
CA ASP A 265 -2.02 12.52 -7.38
C ASP A 265 -3.30 11.75 -7.06
N LEU A 266 -4.22 12.46 -6.42
CA LEU A 266 -5.51 11.91 -5.95
C LEU A 266 -6.37 11.41 -7.11
N GLN A 267 -6.31 12.10 -8.26
CA GLN A 267 -7.07 11.71 -9.45
C GLN A 267 -6.52 10.42 -10.07
N GLY A 268 -5.19 10.29 -10.16
CA GLY A 268 -4.55 9.06 -10.62
C GLY A 268 -4.84 7.88 -9.69
N ALA A 269 -4.80 8.11 -8.37
CA ALA A 269 -5.16 7.12 -7.37
C ALA A 269 -6.62 6.64 -7.55
N ALA A 270 -7.56 7.57 -7.68
CA ALA A 270 -8.98 7.28 -7.90
C ALA A 270 -9.22 6.45 -9.17
N GLN A 271 -8.62 6.86 -10.31
CA GLN A 271 -8.76 6.14 -11.57
C GLN A 271 -8.23 4.70 -11.48
N LEU A 272 -7.07 4.53 -10.85
CA LEU A 272 -6.48 3.21 -10.65
C LEU A 272 -7.37 2.34 -9.75
N LEU A 273 -7.82 2.86 -8.61
CA LEU A 273 -8.70 2.14 -7.69
C LEU A 273 -10.01 1.72 -8.34
N GLY A 274 -10.62 2.59 -9.15
CA GLY A 274 -11.81 2.29 -9.93
C GLY A 274 -11.62 1.13 -10.92
N SER A 275 -10.39 0.97 -11.47
CA SER A 275 -10.07 -0.12 -12.40
C SER A 275 -9.80 -1.48 -11.73
N LEU A 276 -9.52 -1.50 -10.42
CA LEU A 276 -9.26 -2.75 -9.69
C LEU A 276 -10.57 -3.53 -9.50
N LYS A 277 -10.59 -4.78 -9.95
CA LYS A 277 -11.75 -5.68 -9.82
C LYS A 277 -11.72 -6.35 -8.45
N ASP A 278 -12.77 -6.16 -7.65
CA ASP A 278 -12.96 -6.89 -6.40
C ASP A 278 -13.34 -8.35 -6.70
N ARG A 279 -12.74 -9.28 -5.96
CA ARG A 279 -12.92 -10.72 -6.14
C ARG A 279 -13.87 -11.32 -5.11
N GLY A 280 -14.40 -10.50 -4.20
CA GLY A 280 -15.30 -10.92 -3.12
C GLY A 280 -14.58 -11.56 -1.94
N ASP A 281 -13.25 -11.45 -1.88
CA ASP A 281 -12.44 -11.87 -0.72
C ASP A 281 -12.48 -10.84 0.42
N GLY A 282 -13.12 -9.69 0.20
CA GLY A 282 -13.31 -8.60 1.14
C GLY A 282 -12.07 -7.77 1.41
N ARG A 283 -10.85 -8.32 1.25
CA ARG A 283 -9.60 -7.63 1.56
C ARG A 283 -9.33 -6.50 0.59
N LEU A 284 -9.45 -6.77 -0.72
CA LEU A 284 -9.25 -5.74 -1.74
C LEU A 284 -10.39 -4.70 -1.68
N GLY A 285 -11.63 -5.15 -1.54
CA GLY A 285 -12.79 -4.26 -1.36
C GLY A 285 -12.61 -3.30 -0.17
N MET A 286 -12.13 -3.81 0.98
CA MET A 286 -11.91 -3.00 2.19
C MET A 286 -10.78 -2.00 1.96
N ALA A 287 -9.65 -2.44 1.39
CA ALA A 287 -8.54 -1.55 1.07
C ALA A 287 -8.97 -0.43 0.10
N LYS A 288 -9.80 -0.75 -0.90
CA LYS A 288 -10.39 0.24 -1.80
C LYS A 288 -11.28 1.22 -1.04
N ALA A 289 -12.21 0.73 -0.23
CA ALA A 289 -13.12 1.56 0.55
C ALA A 289 -12.37 2.55 1.46
N LEU A 290 -11.36 2.08 2.20
CA LEU A 290 -10.54 2.92 3.07
C LEU A 290 -9.76 3.98 2.29
N LEU A 291 -9.23 3.64 1.10
CA LEU A 291 -8.57 4.61 0.23
C LEU A 291 -9.55 5.63 -0.34
N TRP A 292 -10.76 5.25 -0.72
CA TRP A 292 -11.80 6.18 -1.14
C TRP A 292 -12.17 7.18 -0.04
N LEU A 293 -12.32 6.70 1.20
CA LEU A 293 -12.51 7.58 2.37
C LEU A 293 -11.34 8.54 2.56
N HIS A 294 -10.09 8.07 2.38
CA HIS A 294 -8.92 8.93 2.45
C HIS A 294 -8.87 10.00 1.35
N LEU A 295 -9.40 9.68 0.16
CA LEU A 295 -9.56 10.64 -0.94
C LEU A 295 -10.74 11.61 -0.75
N GLY A 296 -11.60 11.35 0.25
CA GLY A 296 -12.82 12.13 0.50
C GLY A 296 -14.01 11.76 -0.39
N ASP A 297 -13.92 10.67 -1.16
CA ASP A 297 -15.04 10.16 -1.98
C ASP A 297 -15.84 9.13 -1.18
N VAL A 298 -16.75 9.64 -0.35
CA VAL A 298 -17.56 8.83 0.56
C VAL A 298 -18.54 7.94 -0.20
N ASP A 299 -19.08 8.41 -1.34
CA ASP A 299 -20.01 7.65 -2.18
C ASP A 299 -19.32 6.42 -2.79
N ALA A 300 -18.10 6.58 -3.32
CA ALA A 300 -17.32 5.47 -3.85
C ALA A 300 -16.93 4.46 -2.75
N ALA A 301 -16.69 4.93 -1.52
CA ALA A 301 -16.45 4.06 -0.38
C ALA A 301 -17.68 3.23 -0.03
N ARG A 302 -18.88 3.85 0.05
CA ARG A 302 -20.14 3.15 0.29
C ARG A 302 -20.48 2.14 -0.81
N ALA A 303 -20.20 2.47 -2.07
CA ALA A 303 -20.35 1.52 -3.18
C ALA A 303 -19.45 0.28 -3.03
N CYS A 304 -18.24 0.44 -2.47
CA CYS A 304 -17.38 -0.70 -2.13
C CYS A 304 -17.95 -1.52 -0.95
N ALA A 305 -18.66 -0.88 -0.02
CA ALA A 305 -19.25 -1.53 1.16
C ALA A 305 -20.29 -2.59 0.78
N GLU A 306 -21.04 -2.38 -0.30
CA GLU A 306 -22.07 -3.31 -0.79
C GLU A 306 -21.53 -4.69 -1.14
N SER A 307 -20.27 -4.78 -1.58
CA SER A 307 -19.62 -6.04 -1.96
C SER A 307 -18.82 -6.69 -0.83
N LEU A 308 -18.75 -6.07 0.35
CA LEU A 308 -17.95 -6.59 1.47
C LEU A 308 -18.66 -7.69 2.24
N PRO A 309 -17.98 -8.83 2.51
CA PRO A 309 -18.54 -9.88 3.34
C PRO A 309 -18.56 -9.49 4.83
N GLY A 310 -19.47 -10.10 5.58
CA GLY A 310 -19.57 -9.95 7.04
C GLY A 310 -19.88 -8.50 7.47
N LYS A 311 -19.24 -8.06 8.56
CA LYS A 311 -19.40 -6.70 9.10
C LYS A 311 -18.66 -5.62 8.29
N GLY A 312 -17.92 -6.00 7.24
CA GLY A 312 -17.07 -5.07 6.48
C GLY A 312 -17.83 -3.87 5.91
N GLY A 313 -19.03 -4.10 5.36
CA GLY A 313 -19.87 -3.02 4.84
C GLY A 313 -20.30 -2.04 5.92
N GLN A 314 -20.78 -2.55 7.05
CA GLN A 314 -21.22 -1.73 8.19
C GLN A 314 -20.07 -0.89 8.80
N VAL A 315 -18.85 -1.45 8.83
CA VAL A 315 -17.64 -0.72 9.25
C VAL A 315 -17.38 0.46 8.31
N VAL A 316 -17.42 0.23 6.99
CA VAL A 316 -17.24 1.29 6.00
C VAL A 316 -18.33 2.35 6.10
N ASP A 317 -19.60 1.94 6.29
CA ASP A 317 -20.71 2.87 6.44
C ASP A 317 -20.57 3.76 7.68
N ALA A 318 -20.09 3.20 8.80
CA ALA A 318 -19.85 3.95 10.03
C ALA A 318 -18.68 4.93 9.88
N LEU A 319 -17.59 4.52 9.22
CA LEU A 319 -16.47 5.40 8.87
C LEU A 319 -16.90 6.51 7.90
N ALA A 320 -17.75 6.19 6.93
CA ALA A 320 -18.34 7.15 6.00
C ALA A 320 -19.18 8.21 6.74
N ALA A 321 -20.02 7.80 7.69
CA ALA A 321 -20.76 8.75 8.53
C ALA A 321 -19.82 9.65 9.38
N MET A 322 -18.68 9.12 9.86
CA MET A 322 -17.67 9.95 10.52
C MET A 322 -17.00 10.94 9.56
N ALA A 323 -16.74 10.54 8.32
CA ALA A 323 -16.19 11.40 7.27
C ALA A 323 -17.15 12.53 6.88
N ASP A 324 -18.46 12.26 6.88
CA ASP A 324 -19.54 13.23 6.66
C ASP A 324 -19.75 14.17 7.87
N GLY A 325 -19.06 13.95 8.98
CA GLY A 325 -19.22 14.72 10.22
C GLY A 325 -20.45 14.32 11.06
N GLU A 326 -21.14 13.24 10.69
CA GLU A 326 -22.32 12.72 11.34
C GLU A 326 -21.96 11.81 12.54
N TYR A 327 -21.14 12.32 13.47
CA TYR A 327 -20.59 11.53 14.58
C TYR A 327 -21.64 10.88 15.50
N ALA A 328 -22.82 11.49 15.64
CA ALA A 328 -23.92 10.90 16.40
C ALA A 328 -24.51 9.67 15.70
N VAL A 329 -24.63 9.73 14.36
CA VAL A 329 -25.12 8.61 13.54
C VAL A 329 -24.08 7.49 13.56
N ALA A 330 -22.81 7.82 13.31
CA ALA A 330 -21.71 6.87 13.38
C ALA A 330 -21.63 6.15 14.74
N LEU A 331 -21.84 6.88 15.84
CA LEU A 331 -21.84 6.29 17.19
C LEU A 331 -22.90 5.18 17.35
N GLU A 332 -24.12 5.39 16.85
CA GLU A 332 -25.16 4.36 16.88
C GLU A 332 -24.82 3.17 15.99
N MET A 333 -24.19 3.41 14.84
CA MET A 333 -23.74 2.34 13.94
C MET A 333 -22.64 1.48 14.59
N TRP A 334 -21.69 2.11 15.27
CA TRP A 334 -20.65 1.39 16.01
C TRP A 334 -21.22 0.58 17.19
N ARG A 335 -22.22 1.12 17.90
CA ARG A 335 -22.93 0.37 18.96
C ARG A 335 -23.65 -0.85 18.43
N ALA A 336 -24.24 -0.75 17.25
CA ALA A 336 -24.88 -1.89 16.60
C ALA A 336 -23.86 -3.01 16.30
N LEU A 337 -22.61 -2.66 15.95
CA LEU A 337 -21.56 -3.63 15.67
C LEU A 337 -21.06 -4.39 16.90
N THR A 338 -21.18 -3.79 18.09
CA THR A 338 -20.76 -4.39 19.36
C THR A 338 -21.72 -5.48 19.86
N GLY A 339 -22.99 -5.45 19.42
CA GLY A 339 -24.06 -6.32 19.94
C GLY A 339 -24.06 -7.78 19.44
N ASP A 340 -23.20 -8.13 18.48
CA ASP A 340 -23.30 -9.37 17.70
C ASP A 340 -22.28 -10.47 18.08
N GLU A 341 -21.49 -10.32 19.13
CA GLU A 341 -20.45 -11.32 19.47
C GLU A 341 -20.86 -12.32 20.57
N GLU A 342 -21.26 -13.52 20.13
CA GLU A 342 -21.14 -14.75 20.93
C GLU A 342 -19.65 -15.17 20.98
N GLY A 343 -18.81 -14.45 21.72
CA GLY A 343 -17.37 -14.72 21.63
C GLY A 343 -16.38 -13.85 22.41
N GLY A 344 -16.83 -12.94 23.28
CA GLY A 344 -16.05 -12.52 24.46
C GLY A 344 -14.72 -11.76 24.24
N GLY A 345 -14.60 -10.93 23.21
CA GLY A 345 -13.58 -9.88 23.14
C GLY A 345 -14.20 -8.55 22.70
N GLU A 346 -13.89 -7.43 23.37
CA GLU A 346 -14.27 -6.12 22.85
C GLU A 346 -13.44 -5.85 21.58
N ASP A 347 -14.08 -5.67 20.41
CA ASP A 347 -13.40 -5.27 19.18
C ASP A 347 -12.75 -3.89 19.39
N GLU A 348 -11.43 -3.89 19.54
CA GLU A 348 -10.62 -2.69 19.81
C GLU A 348 -10.85 -1.60 18.76
N MET A 349 -11.00 -1.97 17.49
CA MET A 349 -11.22 -1.00 16.41
C MET A 349 -12.57 -0.30 16.54
N VAL A 350 -13.62 -1.07 16.85
CA VAL A 350 -14.96 -0.51 17.09
C VAL A 350 -14.93 0.41 18.30
N GLY A 351 -14.37 -0.05 19.43
CA GLY A 351 -14.30 0.74 20.67
C GLY A 351 -13.50 2.04 20.52
N VAL A 352 -12.38 2.00 19.78
CA VAL A 352 -11.58 3.20 19.50
C VAL A 352 -12.36 4.21 18.65
N ASN A 353 -13.04 3.76 17.58
CA ASN A 353 -13.84 4.65 16.74
C ASN A 353 -15.07 5.21 17.47
N MET A 354 -15.69 4.42 18.36
CA MET A 354 -16.74 4.90 19.26
C MET A 354 -16.23 6.00 20.18
N ALA A 355 -15.05 5.84 20.79
CA ALA A 355 -14.47 6.85 21.66
C ALA A 355 -14.18 8.16 20.91
N VAL A 356 -13.74 8.09 19.65
CA VAL A 356 -13.59 9.27 18.78
C VAL A 356 -14.95 9.94 18.53
N CYS A 357 -15.99 9.17 18.22
CA CYS A 357 -17.34 9.74 18.05
C CYS A 357 -17.84 10.40 19.35
N LEU A 358 -17.62 9.75 20.50
CA LEU A 358 -17.97 10.26 21.83
C LEU A 358 -17.27 11.60 22.12
N LEU A 359 -16.01 11.76 21.72
CA LEU A 359 -15.30 13.03 21.80
C LEU A 359 -16.01 14.13 20.99
N TYR A 360 -16.32 13.86 19.72
CA TYR A 360 -16.96 14.86 18.82
C TYR A 360 -18.38 15.23 19.23
N VAL A 361 -19.13 14.33 19.89
CA VAL A 361 -20.46 14.65 20.45
C VAL A 361 -20.39 15.26 21.86
N GLY A 362 -19.19 15.62 22.35
CA GLY A 362 -18.99 16.29 23.64
C GLY A 362 -19.03 15.39 24.87
N LYS A 363 -19.03 14.06 24.70
CA LYS A 363 -19.07 13.06 25.77
C LYS A 363 -17.67 12.52 26.09
N MET A 364 -16.74 13.44 26.30
CA MET A 364 -15.31 13.12 26.47
C MET A 364 -15.04 12.16 27.64
N GLN A 365 -15.75 12.26 28.76
CA GLN A 365 -15.54 11.35 29.90
C GLN A 365 -15.99 9.90 29.59
N GLU A 366 -17.07 9.73 28.83
CA GLU A 366 -17.53 8.41 28.36
C GLU A 366 -16.52 7.81 27.38
N GLY A 367 -16.03 8.61 26.42
CA GLY A 367 -15.00 8.17 25.48
C GLY A 367 -13.69 7.78 26.17
N ARG A 368 -13.28 8.53 27.19
CA ARG A 368 -12.10 8.20 28.00
C ARG A 368 -12.28 6.87 28.73
N ALA A 369 -13.41 6.69 29.42
CA ALA A 369 -13.69 5.48 30.17
C ALA A 369 -13.71 4.24 29.27
N LEU A 370 -14.25 4.37 28.05
CA LEU A 370 -14.25 3.30 27.05
C LEU A 370 -12.83 2.93 26.59
N LEU A 371 -11.96 3.92 26.30
CA LEU A 371 -10.57 3.62 25.96
C LEU A 371 -9.80 2.99 27.14
N GLU A 372 -10.07 3.43 28.37
CA GLU A 372 -9.47 2.83 29.57
C GLU A 372 -9.90 1.36 29.75
N SER A 373 -11.18 1.04 29.48
CA SER A 373 -11.71 -0.33 29.57
C SER A 373 -11.13 -1.26 28.53
N LEU A 374 -10.92 -0.79 27.29
CA LEU A 374 -10.24 -1.58 26.25
C LEU A 374 -8.82 -1.96 26.69
N VAL A 375 -8.08 -1.02 27.30
CA VAL A 375 -6.75 -1.32 27.86
C VAL A 375 -6.85 -2.30 29.02
N ASP A 376 -7.85 -2.19 29.88
CA ASP A 376 -8.09 -3.18 30.96
C ASP A 376 -8.45 -4.57 30.42
N ALA A 377 -9.07 -4.64 29.25
CA ALA A 377 -9.35 -5.88 28.52
C ALA A 377 -8.10 -6.48 27.82
N GLY A 378 -6.95 -5.82 27.92
CA GLY A 378 -5.67 -6.29 27.34
C GLY A 378 -5.37 -5.74 25.94
N CYS A 379 -6.14 -4.77 25.45
CA CYS A 379 -5.90 -4.13 24.17
C CYS A 379 -4.79 -3.05 24.28
N ALA A 380 -3.92 -2.96 23.28
CA ALA A 380 -2.80 -2.02 23.29
C ALA A 380 -2.27 -1.71 21.89
N SER A 381 -3.15 -1.50 20.92
CA SER A 381 -2.73 -0.99 19.61
C SER A 381 -2.16 0.43 19.73
N HIS A 382 -1.33 0.81 18.76
CA HIS A 382 -0.81 2.18 18.63
C HIS A 382 -1.94 3.21 18.68
N THR A 383 -3.02 2.99 17.91
CA THR A 383 -4.16 3.91 17.81
C THR A 383 -4.87 4.08 19.14
N LEU A 384 -5.13 3.00 19.87
CA LEU A 384 -5.75 3.05 21.21
C LEU A 384 -4.90 3.86 22.18
N LEU A 385 -3.61 3.53 22.28
CA LEU A 385 -2.71 4.19 23.23
C LEU A 385 -2.54 5.68 22.93
N VAL A 386 -2.37 6.04 21.65
CA VAL A 386 -2.25 7.45 21.24
C VAL A 386 -3.54 8.21 21.51
N ASN A 387 -4.70 7.64 21.17
CA ASN A 387 -6.01 8.27 21.42
C ASN A 387 -6.26 8.46 22.91
N LEU A 388 -5.97 7.45 23.75
CA LEU A 388 -6.12 7.58 25.19
C LEU A 388 -5.15 8.62 25.78
N SER A 389 -3.90 8.65 25.30
CA SER A 389 -2.93 9.68 25.67
C SER A 389 -3.40 11.09 25.30
N MET A 390 -4.04 11.27 24.14
CA MET A 390 -4.66 12.54 23.77
C MET A 390 -5.85 12.89 24.67
N MET A 391 -6.69 11.92 25.01
CA MET A 391 -7.80 12.13 25.95
C MET A 391 -7.29 12.56 27.32
N TYR A 392 -6.16 12.03 27.80
CA TYR A 392 -5.53 12.50 29.03
C TYR A 392 -5.04 13.95 28.94
N GLU A 393 -4.45 14.36 27.81
CA GLU A 393 -4.07 15.76 27.58
C GLU A 393 -5.27 16.70 27.61
N LEU A 394 -6.42 16.27 27.06
CA LEU A 394 -7.64 17.09 27.00
C LEU A 394 -8.40 17.14 28.32
N CYS A 395 -8.34 16.06 29.12
CA CYS A 395 -9.16 15.92 30.32
C CYS A 395 -8.49 16.43 31.62
N THR A 396 -7.16 16.55 31.66
CA THR A 396 -6.45 16.71 32.95
C THR A 396 -5.02 17.26 32.82
N GLU A 397 -4.65 18.14 33.76
CA GLU A 397 -3.28 18.65 33.93
C GLU A 397 -2.28 17.56 34.38
N ARG A 398 -2.77 16.43 34.90
CA ARG A 398 -1.95 15.28 35.32
C ARG A 398 -1.68 14.28 34.18
N SER A 399 -1.84 14.71 32.93
CA SER A 399 -1.71 13.86 31.73
C SER A 399 -0.40 13.09 31.67
N ARG A 400 0.73 13.73 32.00
CA ARG A 400 2.05 13.08 32.02
C ARG A 400 2.12 11.87 32.95
N THR A 401 1.54 11.97 34.14
CA THR A 401 1.51 10.87 35.11
C THR A 401 0.65 9.72 34.59
N LEU A 402 -0.52 10.02 34.04
CA LEU A 402 -1.43 9.00 33.50
C LEU A 402 -0.84 8.28 32.29
N LYS A 403 -0.13 8.98 31.40
CA LYS A 403 0.58 8.37 30.27
C LYS A 403 1.67 7.40 30.71
N MET A 404 2.40 7.75 31.78
CA MET A 404 3.40 6.83 32.35
C MET A 404 2.75 5.60 32.97
N GLN A 405 1.66 5.77 33.71
CA GLN A 405 0.87 4.66 34.26
C GLN A 405 0.26 3.79 33.15
N LEU A 406 -0.14 4.39 32.04
CA LEU A 406 -0.60 3.66 30.86
C LEU A 406 0.52 2.81 30.24
N ALA A 407 1.74 3.34 30.16
CA ALA A 407 2.91 2.57 29.73
C ALA A 407 3.24 1.42 30.70
N GLU A 408 3.08 1.62 32.01
CA GLU A 408 3.23 0.55 33.02
C GLU A 408 2.19 -0.56 32.83
N ARG A 409 0.91 -0.19 32.63
CA ARG A 409 -0.18 -1.15 32.36
C ARG A 409 0.08 -1.94 31.08
N ALA A 410 0.43 -1.26 29.99
CA ALA A 410 0.72 -1.92 28.72
C ALA A 410 1.94 -2.85 28.81
N ALA A 411 3.00 -2.46 29.54
CA ALA A 411 4.19 -3.30 29.73
C ALA A 411 3.91 -4.55 30.59
N ALA A 412 2.91 -4.50 31.46
CA ALA A 412 2.48 -5.63 32.29
C ALA A 412 1.70 -6.69 31.49
N MET A 413 1.11 -6.33 30.34
CA MET A 413 0.37 -7.24 29.46
C MET A 413 1.25 -8.36 28.90
N ASP A 414 0.63 -9.46 28.50
CA ASP A 414 1.32 -10.62 27.97
C ASP A 414 1.97 -10.36 26.61
N GLU A 415 3.04 -11.10 26.36
CA GLU A 415 3.75 -11.08 25.09
C GLU A 415 2.85 -11.64 24.00
N THR A 416 2.74 -10.94 22.88
CA THR A 416 1.89 -11.37 21.75
C THR A 416 2.65 -11.21 20.44
N PRO A 417 2.39 -12.06 19.44
CA PRO A 417 2.98 -11.93 18.11
C PRO A 417 2.54 -10.66 17.38
N SER A 418 1.60 -9.88 17.91
CA SER A 418 1.20 -8.57 17.39
C SER A 418 2.13 -7.42 17.80
N GLY A 419 3.12 -7.68 18.67
CA GLY A 419 4.08 -6.68 19.13
C GLY A 419 3.83 -6.27 20.57
N TRP A 420 4.67 -6.78 21.46
CA TRP A 420 4.61 -6.49 22.90
C TRP A 420 5.26 -5.14 23.23
N GLU A 421 6.50 -4.92 22.77
CA GLU A 421 7.24 -3.69 23.09
C GLU A 421 6.62 -2.48 22.38
N LYS A 422 6.36 -1.41 23.15
CA LYS A 422 5.84 -0.14 22.65
C LYS A 422 6.91 0.96 22.72
N THR A 423 6.70 2.03 21.98
CA THR A 423 7.57 3.21 21.88
C THR A 423 7.00 4.38 22.67
N ASN A 424 7.80 5.42 22.92
CA ASN A 424 7.33 6.67 23.50
C ASN A 424 6.26 7.35 22.63
N GLY A 425 6.30 7.12 21.31
CA GLY A 425 5.32 7.63 20.35
C GLY A 425 3.91 7.13 20.67
N ASP A 426 3.77 5.86 21.04
CA ASP A 426 2.49 5.24 21.41
C ASP A 426 1.81 5.95 22.59
N PHE A 427 2.59 6.52 23.51
CA PHE A 427 2.08 7.19 24.71
C PHE A 427 2.16 8.72 24.65
N LYS A 428 2.66 9.30 23.55
CA LYS A 428 2.99 10.74 23.43
C LYS A 428 3.84 11.24 24.62
N LEU A 429 4.92 10.52 24.93
CA LEU A 429 5.85 10.79 26.05
C LEU A 429 7.09 11.61 25.66
#